data_AF-A0A2H3GCP8-F1
#
_entry.id   AF-A0A2H3GCP8-F1
#
_cell.length_a   1.000
_cell.length_b   1.000
_cell.length_c   1.000
_cell.angle_alpha   90.00
_cell.angle_beta   90.00
_cell.angle_gamma   90.00
#
_symmetry.space_group_name_H-M   'P 1'
#
loop_
_entity.id
_entity.type
_entity.pdbx_description
1 polymer ?
#
loop_
_entity_poly.entity_id
_entity_poly.type
_entity_poly.pdbx_seq_one_letter_code
_entity_poly.pdbx_strand_id
1 'polypeptide(L)'
;MATSIKSLVLACFLIQAAQSKDHSSHNCCLNTFEGWIPRNDWTKAVCAKRWGSVATFDGVKCIQKPGNVISGDDFFTACKLYGRMHGYGPEWEIGAGYRGTCS
;
A
#
# COMPACT_ATOMS: atom_id res chain seq x y z
N MET A 1 0.85 43.56 29.05
CA MET A 1 1.04 42.09 29.08
C MET A 1 0.35 41.51 27.85
N ALA A 2 1.06 41.36 26.73
CA ALA A 2 0.43 40.97 25.44
C ALA A 2 1.33 40.07 24.58
N THR A 3 2.18 39.26 25.22
CA THR A 3 3.19 38.45 24.52
C THR A 3 3.06 36.95 24.75
N SER A 4 2.20 36.48 25.66
CA SER A 4 2.10 35.05 26.00
C SER A 4 1.05 34.25 25.23
N ILE A 5 0.16 34.89 24.46
CA ILE A 5 -0.94 34.17 23.76
C ILE A 5 -0.52 33.74 22.34
N LYS A 6 0.40 34.47 21.69
CA LYS A 6 0.80 34.18 20.29
C LYS A 6 1.66 32.91 20.15
N SER A 7 2.40 32.53 21.17
CA SER A 7 3.31 31.38 21.12
C SER A 7 2.62 30.03 21.30
N LEU A 8 1.45 29.99 21.97
CA LEU A 8 0.72 28.73 22.18
C LEU A 8 0.02 28.25 20.89
N VAL A 9 -0.52 29.20 20.11
CA VAL A 9 -1.21 28.88 18.85
C VAL A 9 -0.23 28.33 17.81
N LEU A 10 0.99 28.88 17.75
CA LEU A 10 2.01 28.43 16.81
C LEU A 10 2.53 27.01 17.12
N ALA A 11 2.54 26.61 18.39
CA ALA A 11 2.90 25.25 18.80
C ALA A 11 1.85 24.20 18.40
N CYS A 12 0.56 24.54 18.42
CA CYS A 12 -0.51 23.64 17.97
C CYS A 12 -0.53 23.41 16.46
N PHE A 13 -0.07 24.37 15.65
CA PHE A 13 -0.01 24.23 14.18
C PHE A 13 1.16 23.37 13.68
N LEU A 14 2.19 23.11 14.50
CA LEU A 14 3.36 22.31 14.09
C LEU A 14 3.19 20.80 14.32
N ILE A 15 2.10 20.36 14.98
CA ILE A 15 1.89 18.93 15.31
C ILE A 15 1.29 18.15 14.12
N GLN A 16 0.90 18.80 13.02
CA GLN A 16 0.16 18.16 11.92
C GLN A 16 0.97 17.48 10.80
N ALA A 17 2.31 17.40 10.88
CA ALA A 17 3.13 16.97 9.74
C ALA A 17 3.83 15.60 9.88
N ALA A 18 3.44 14.74 10.83
CA ALA A 18 3.96 13.37 10.94
C ALA A 18 2.84 12.33 10.87
N GLN A 19 1.93 12.43 9.90
CA GLN A 19 1.16 11.24 9.52
C GLN A 19 2.11 10.28 8.82
N SER A 20 2.64 9.30 9.54
CA SER A 20 3.23 8.14 8.89
C SER A 20 2.18 7.57 7.93
N LYS A 21 2.55 7.40 6.66
CA LYS A 21 1.65 6.79 5.69
C LYS A 21 1.28 5.41 6.22
N ASP A 22 -0.01 5.15 6.36
CA ASP A 22 -0.50 3.83 6.77
C ASP A 22 -0.10 2.80 5.71
N HIS A 23 0.83 1.93 6.08
CA HIS A 23 1.37 0.86 5.22
C HIS A 23 0.79 -0.52 5.61
N SER A 24 -0.34 -0.54 6.32
CA SER A 24 -0.93 -1.79 6.82
C SER A 24 -1.62 -2.65 5.77
N SER A 25 -1.75 -2.14 4.53
CA SER A 25 -2.45 -2.81 3.46
C SER A 25 -1.87 -2.52 2.09
N HIS A 26 -1.92 -3.53 1.21
CA HIS A 26 -1.33 -3.46 -0.13
C HIS A 26 -2.21 -4.13 -1.20
N ASN A 27 -2.09 -3.68 -2.45
CA ASN A 27 -2.65 -4.35 -3.61
C ASN A 27 -1.64 -4.40 -4.77
N CYS A 28 -1.75 -5.41 -5.63
CA CYS A 28 -0.99 -5.48 -6.88
C CYS A 28 -1.61 -4.56 -7.94
N CYS A 29 -0.75 -3.97 -8.76
CA CYS A 29 -1.14 -2.97 -9.73
C CYS A 29 -0.51 -3.23 -11.10
N LEU A 30 -1.19 -2.78 -12.14
CA LEU A 30 -0.71 -2.81 -13.51
C LEU A 30 -0.90 -1.42 -14.12
N ASN A 31 0.16 -0.85 -14.71
CA ASN A 31 0.01 0.38 -15.48
C ASN A 31 -0.56 0.04 -16.86
N THR A 32 -1.57 0.78 -17.27
CA THR A 32 -2.25 0.65 -18.56
C THR A 32 -2.37 2.03 -19.19
N PHE A 33 -2.97 2.11 -20.39
CA PHE A 33 -3.27 3.41 -21.00
C PHE A 33 -4.27 4.25 -20.18
N GLU A 34 -5.05 3.62 -19.29
CA GLU A 34 -5.98 4.28 -18.37
C GLU A 34 -5.29 4.67 -17.04
N GLY A 35 -3.99 4.37 -16.90
CA GLY A 35 -3.21 4.56 -15.68
C GLY A 35 -3.05 3.28 -14.86
N TRP A 36 -2.68 3.45 -13.60
CA TRP A 36 -2.51 2.36 -12.64
C TRP A 36 -3.86 1.79 -12.24
N ILE A 37 -4.12 0.53 -12.60
CA ILE A 37 -5.33 -0.20 -12.24
C ILE A 37 -5.04 -1.31 -11.22
N PRO A 38 -6.01 -1.67 -10.36
CA PRO A 38 -5.82 -2.71 -9.37
C PRO A 38 -6.00 -4.09 -10.00
N ARG A 39 -5.11 -5.02 -9.67
CA ARG A 39 -5.19 -6.44 -10.06
C ARG A 39 -5.64 -7.28 -8.89
N ASN A 40 -6.94 -7.26 -8.61
CA ASN A 40 -7.53 -7.91 -7.43
C ASN A 40 -7.32 -9.43 -7.42
N ASP A 41 -7.31 -10.05 -8.60
CA ASP A 41 -6.95 -11.46 -8.81
C ASP A 41 -5.52 -11.75 -8.34
N TRP A 42 -4.57 -10.89 -8.71
CA TRP A 42 -3.17 -11.01 -8.29
C TRP A 42 -3.02 -10.73 -6.81
N THR A 43 -3.65 -9.67 -6.31
CA THR A 43 -3.62 -9.33 -4.88
C THR A 43 -4.11 -10.49 -4.02
N LYS A 44 -5.24 -11.12 -4.40
CA LYS A 44 -5.78 -12.28 -3.70
C LYS A 44 -4.77 -13.43 -3.65
N ALA A 45 -4.20 -13.79 -4.79
CA ALA A 45 -3.26 -14.90 -4.89
C ALA A 45 -1.95 -14.63 -4.14
N VAL A 46 -1.38 -13.44 -4.31
CA VAL A 46 -0.15 -12.99 -3.64
C VAL A 46 -0.36 -12.95 -2.12
N CYS A 47 -1.48 -12.37 -1.66
CA CYS A 47 -1.84 -12.32 -0.25
C CYS A 47 -1.96 -13.71 0.36
N ALA A 48 -2.75 -14.60 -0.27
CA ALA A 48 -2.96 -15.95 0.23
C ALA A 48 -1.65 -16.76 0.28
N LYS A 49 -0.84 -16.70 -0.79
CA LYS A 49 0.37 -17.53 -0.92
C LYS A 49 1.47 -17.13 0.07
N ARG A 50 1.68 -15.82 0.29
CA ARG A 50 2.85 -15.32 1.02
C ARG A 50 2.51 -14.76 2.41
N TRP A 51 1.28 -14.31 2.62
CA TRP A 51 0.85 -13.66 3.88
C TRP A 51 -0.44 -14.26 4.48
N GLY A 52 -0.98 -15.37 3.98
CA GLY A 52 -2.27 -15.92 4.44
C GLY A 52 -2.36 -16.21 5.95
N SER A 53 -1.23 -16.44 6.63
CA SER A 53 -1.19 -16.60 8.08
C SER A 53 -1.29 -15.27 8.84
N VAL A 54 -0.77 -14.17 8.27
CA VAL A 54 -0.56 -12.87 8.93
C VAL A 54 -1.39 -11.72 8.34
N ALA A 55 -2.19 -11.99 7.30
CA ALA A 55 -2.99 -11.01 6.58
C ALA A 55 -4.33 -11.61 6.12
N THR A 56 -5.26 -10.74 5.71
CA THR A 56 -6.57 -11.09 5.15
C THR A 56 -6.83 -10.28 3.89
N PHE A 57 -7.38 -10.92 2.86
CA PHE A 57 -7.80 -10.22 1.64
C PHE A 57 -9.25 -9.71 1.77
N ASP A 58 -9.49 -8.42 1.53
CA ASP A 58 -10.82 -7.80 1.67
C ASP A 58 -11.64 -7.74 0.36
N GLY A 59 -11.10 -8.26 -0.74
CA GLY A 59 -11.67 -8.12 -2.08
C GLY A 59 -10.85 -7.20 -2.99
N VAL A 60 -10.01 -6.33 -2.42
CA VAL A 60 -9.16 -5.38 -3.16
C VAL A 60 -7.72 -5.39 -2.63
N LYS A 61 -7.54 -5.49 -1.32
CA LYS A 61 -6.29 -5.30 -0.59
C LYS A 61 -5.97 -6.52 0.27
N CYS A 62 -4.67 -6.77 0.44
CA CYS A 62 -4.14 -7.62 1.48
C CYS A 62 -3.91 -6.77 2.73
N ILE A 63 -4.66 -7.01 3.79
CA ILE A 63 -4.66 -6.23 5.04
C ILE A 63 -3.93 -7.03 6.13
N GLN A 64 -2.92 -6.44 6.76
CA GLN A 64 -2.22 -7.08 7.86
C GLN A 64 -3.14 -7.34 9.06
N LYS A 65 -2.99 -8.48 9.72
CA LYS A 65 -3.63 -8.75 11.02
C LYS A 65 -2.91 -7.92 12.11
N PRO A 66 -3.59 -7.57 13.20
CA PRO A 66 -2.96 -6.85 14.31
C PRO A 66 -1.65 -7.51 14.77
N GLY A 67 -0.62 -6.70 15.02
CA GLY A 67 0.71 -7.17 15.45
C GLY A 67 1.59 -7.77 14.35
N ASN A 68 1.13 -7.81 13.09
CA ASN A 68 1.91 -8.30 11.96
C ASN A 68 2.34 -7.16 11.04
N VAL A 69 3.36 -7.42 10.22
CA VAL A 69 3.91 -6.48 9.24
C VAL A 69 3.96 -7.15 7.87
N ILE A 70 3.48 -6.44 6.86
CA ILE A 70 3.68 -6.75 5.45
C ILE A 70 4.66 -5.71 4.91
N SER A 71 5.81 -6.14 4.40
CA SER A 71 6.75 -5.22 3.76
C SER A 71 6.22 -4.81 2.39
N GLY A 72 6.15 -3.51 2.12
CA GLY A 72 5.71 -2.98 0.83
C GLY A 72 6.63 -3.37 -0.32
N ASP A 73 7.95 -3.39 -0.10
CA ASP A 73 8.93 -3.78 -1.12
C ASP A 73 8.84 -5.28 -1.45
N ASP A 74 8.60 -6.11 -0.43
CA ASP A 74 8.37 -7.54 -0.63
C ASP A 74 7.05 -7.77 -1.36
N PHE A 75 6.01 -7.00 -1.04
CA PHE A 75 4.71 -7.07 -1.71
C PHE A 75 4.83 -6.69 -3.18
N PHE A 76 5.52 -5.58 -3.47
CA PHE A 76 5.85 -5.16 -4.83
C PHE A 76 6.59 -6.25 -5.61
N THR A 77 7.61 -6.85 -5.00
CA THR A 77 8.38 -7.94 -5.62
C THR A 77 7.49 -9.16 -5.91
N ALA A 78 6.60 -9.51 -4.99
CA ALA A 78 5.67 -10.62 -5.16
C ALA A 78 4.67 -10.35 -6.30
N CYS A 79 4.13 -9.13 -6.41
CA CYS A 79 3.25 -8.73 -7.51
C CYS A 79 3.97 -8.82 -8.87
N LYS A 80 5.21 -8.32 -8.97
CA LYS A 80 6.03 -8.42 -10.20
C LYS A 80 6.27 -9.87 -10.61
N LEU A 81 6.64 -10.72 -9.65
CA LEU A 81 6.85 -12.14 -9.93
C LEU A 81 5.55 -12.80 -10.40
N TYR A 82 4.44 -12.51 -9.73
CA TYR A 82 3.14 -13.08 -10.08
C TYR A 82 2.71 -12.67 -11.50
N GLY A 83 2.77 -11.38 -11.84
CA GLY A 83 2.40 -10.91 -13.18
C GLY A 83 3.28 -11.54 -14.27
N ARG A 84 4.60 -11.64 -14.06
CA ARG A 84 5.52 -12.32 -14.99
C ARG A 84 5.16 -13.78 -15.23
N MET A 85 4.81 -14.51 -14.18
CA MET A 85 4.35 -15.90 -14.30
C MET A 85 3.02 -16.04 -15.06
N HIS A 86 2.26 -14.94 -15.20
CA HIS A 86 0.97 -14.89 -15.90
C HIS A 86 1.06 -14.18 -17.25
N GLY A 87 2.26 -14.12 -17.85
CA GLY A 87 2.46 -13.62 -19.22
C GLY A 87 2.70 -12.12 -19.34
N TYR A 88 2.81 -11.39 -18.23
CA TYR A 88 3.14 -9.96 -18.25
C TYR A 88 4.65 -9.78 -18.24
N GLY A 89 5.22 -9.66 -19.44
CA GLY A 89 6.65 -9.52 -19.68
C GLY A 89 7.24 -8.17 -19.22
N PRO A 90 8.53 -7.94 -19.51
CA PRO A 90 9.25 -6.71 -19.13
C PRO A 90 8.64 -5.41 -19.65
N GLU A 91 7.85 -5.48 -20.72
CA GLU A 91 7.12 -4.38 -21.34
C GLU A 91 5.94 -3.87 -20.48
N TRP A 92 5.50 -4.65 -19.50
CA TRP A 92 4.43 -4.27 -18.58
C TRP A 92 4.99 -3.67 -17.30
N GLU A 93 4.47 -2.50 -16.93
CA GLU A 93 4.79 -1.90 -15.64
C GLU A 93 3.88 -2.48 -14.55
N ILE A 94 4.45 -3.33 -13.71
CA ILE A 94 3.77 -3.97 -12.58
C ILE A 94 4.24 -3.31 -11.28
N GLY A 95 3.28 -3.00 -10.41
CA GLY A 95 3.52 -2.32 -9.14
C GLY A 95 2.74 -2.88 -7.96
N ALA A 96 2.84 -2.15 -6.85
CA ALA A 96 2.02 -2.35 -5.67
C ALA A 96 1.60 -1.00 -5.09
N GLY A 97 0.34 -0.88 -4.67
CA GLY A 97 -0.21 0.29 -4.03
C GLY A 97 -0.33 0.08 -2.53
N TYR A 98 -0.11 1.14 -1.74
CA TYR A 98 -0.42 1.15 -0.32
C TYR A 98 -1.89 1.54 -0.15
N ARG A 99 -2.61 0.99 0.82
CA ARG A 99 -4.03 1.33 1.10
C ARG A 99 -4.97 1.16 -0.10
N GLY A 100 -4.54 0.46 -1.14
CA GLY A 100 -5.26 0.31 -2.41
C GLY A 100 -5.09 1.45 -3.41
N THR A 101 -4.06 2.30 -3.31
CA THR A 101 -3.90 3.54 -4.10
C THR A 101 -3.80 3.39 -5.62
N CYS A 102 -3.90 2.19 -6.17
CA CYS A 102 -3.99 1.97 -7.61
C CYS A 102 -5.45 1.93 -8.11
N SER A 103 -6.37 2.59 -7.42
CA SER A 103 -7.82 2.63 -7.71
C SER A 103 -8.34 4.05 -7.70
#